data_AF-A0A2I1CI36-F1
#
_entry.id   AF-A0A2I1CI36-F1
#
_cell.length_a   1.000
_cell.length_b   1.000
_cell.length_c   1.000
_cell.angle_alpha   90.00
_cell.angle_beta   90.00
_cell.angle_gamma   90.00
#
_symmetry.space_group_name_H-M   'P 1'
#
loop_
_entity.id
_entity.type
_entity.pdbx_description
1 polymer ?
#
loop_
_entity_poly.entity_id
_entity_poly.type
_entity_poly.pdbx_seq_one_letter_code
_entity_poly.pdbx_strand_id
1 'polypeptide(L)'
;MNNELPRTAYLYSILAAFARPASATILYQDLHLVPSYAKAHGILMSVAFILIFPLGATVLRLSKPNYAVWIHAGIQLTGWALMLGGLATGLRVGKILDRLHNNTHTVFGTVIVVLMLIQPFLGAIHHWVYIRKKTRTALAPVHVWLGRILIVLGMVNGGLGLRLADNTHGGRSRMGLLLGGISPGLWIITAAMIVVVVEQL
;
A
#
# COMPACT_ATOMS: atom_id res chain seq x y z
N MET A 1 -48.13 25.08 -2.35
CA MET A 1 -46.78 25.47 -1.90
C MET A 1 -45.90 24.26 -2.09
N ASN A 2 -44.90 24.37 -2.97
CA ASN A 2 -44.11 23.23 -3.41
C ASN A 2 -42.98 23.04 -2.39
N ASN A 3 -42.99 21.93 -1.65
CA ASN A 3 -41.99 21.59 -0.63
C ASN A 3 -40.67 21.08 -1.24
N GLU A 4 -40.23 21.72 -2.32
CA GLU A 4 -38.94 21.43 -2.95
C GLU A 4 -37.84 22.06 -2.09
N LEU A 5 -37.11 21.23 -1.35
CA LEU A 5 -35.92 21.68 -0.63
C LEU A 5 -34.94 22.31 -1.65
N PRO A 6 -34.36 23.48 -1.37
CA PRO A 6 -33.46 24.14 -2.30
C PRO A 6 -32.29 23.21 -2.64
N ARG A 7 -31.84 23.21 -3.89
CA ARG A 7 -30.78 22.32 -4.43
C ARG A 7 -29.51 22.29 -3.56
N THR A 8 -29.25 23.39 -2.85
CA THR A 8 -28.18 23.52 -1.86
C THR A 8 -28.38 22.62 -0.64
N ALA A 9 -29.59 22.50 -0.09
CA ALA A 9 -29.90 21.62 1.03
C ALA A 9 -29.70 20.13 0.69
N TYR A 10 -29.94 19.73 -0.56
CA TYR A 10 -29.69 18.37 -1.04
C TYR A 10 -28.18 18.07 -1.16
N LEU A 11 -27.39 19.06 -1.59
CA LEU A 11 -25.92 18.94 -1.60
C LEU A 11 -25.37 18.88 -0.17
N TYR A 12 -25.88 19.71 0.75
CA TYR A 12 -25.48 19.66 2.16
C TYR A 12 -25.86 18.35 2.84
N SER A 13 -27.02 17.75 2.54
CA SER A 13 -27.42 16.47 3.13
C SER A 13 -26.58 15.30 2.61
N ILE A 14 -26.22 15.30 1.33
CA ILE A 14 -25.28 14.33 0.75
C ILE A 14 -23.89 14.49 1.40
N LEU A 15 -23.36 15.72 1.45
CA LEU A 15 -22.07 15.99 2.08
C LEU A 15 -22.06 15.64 3.58
N ALA A 16 -23.14 15.93 4.30
CA ALA A 16 -23.31 15.58 5.71
C ALA A 16 -23.47 14.08 5.95
N ALA A 17 -24.06 13.33 5.01
CA ALA A 17 -24.15 11.87 5.08
C ALA A 17 -22.76 11.20 4.94
N PHE A 18 -21.85 11.79 4.16
CA PHE A 18 -20.45 11.36 4.07
C PHE A 18 -19.58 11.86 5.24
N ALA A 19 -19.96 12.98 5.86
CA ALA A 19 -19.23 13.59 6.97
C ALA A 19 -19.75 13.18 8.37
N ARG A 20 -20.81 12.37 8.46
CA ARG A 20 -21.36 11.92 9.75
C ARG A 20 -20.29 11.14 10.53
N PRO A 21 -19.79 11.65 11.67
CA PRO A 21 -18.98 10.83 12.54
C PRO A 21 -19.84 9.65 12.98
N ALA A 22 -19.28 8.44 12.91
CA ALA A 22 -19.96 7.27 13.49
C ALA A 22 -20.26 7.60 14.95
N SER A 23 -21.51 7.38 15.39
CA SER A 23 -21.89 7.60 16.79
C SER A 23 -20.91 6.85 17.70
N ALA A 24 -20.45 7.49 18.78
CA ALA A 24 -19.48 6.90 19.70
C ALA A 24 -19.86 5.47 20.12
N THR A 25 -21.16 5.20 20.29
CA THR A 25 -21.73 3.88 20.58
C THR A 25 -21.36 2.81 19.54
N ILE A 26 -21.35 3.14 18.25
CA ILE A 26 -21.00 2.20 17.15
C ILE A 26 -19.50 1.88 17.18
N LEU A 27 -18.65 2.87 17.48
CA LEU A 27 -17.20 2.69 17.59
C LEU A 27 -16.83 1.77 18.76
N TYR A 28 -17.48 1.91 19.92
CA TYR A 28 -17.28 1.01 21.06
C TYR A 28 -17.74 -0.42 20.77
N GLN A 29 -18.87 -0.57 20.07
CA GLN A 29 -19.35 -1.88 19.65
C GLN A 29 -18.36 -2.59 18.72
N ASP A 30 -17.70 -1.86 17.82
CA ASP A 30 -16.74 -2.40 16.85
C ASP A 30 -15.33 -2.65 17.41
N LEU A 31 -15.04 -2.23 18.65
CA LEU A 31 -13.69 -2.33 19.23
C LEU A 31 -13.15 -3.75 19.28
N HIS A 32 -14.02 -4.75 19.49
CA HIS A 32 -13.65 -6.17 19.49
C HIS A 32 -13.14 -6.69 18.14
N LEU A 33 -13.40 -5.98 17.04
CA LEU A 33 -12.95 -6.36 15.70
C LEU A 33 -11.51 -5.94 15.40
N VAL A 34 -10.97 -4.98 16.17
CA VAL A 34 -9.65 -4.38 15.95
C VAL A 34 -8.53 -5.43 15.88
N PRO A 35 -8.41 -6.42 16.79
CA PRO A 35 -7.32 -7.39 16.73
C PRO A 35 -7.30 -8.19 15.43
N SER A 36 -8.47 -8.63 14.95
CA SER A 36 -8.62 -9.41 13.72
C SER A 36 -8.28 -8.59 12.48
N TYR A 37 -8.80 -7.36 12.38
CA TYR A 37 -8.50 -6.48 11.25
C TYR A 37 -7.05 -5.99 11.24
N ALA A 38 -6.47 -5.68 12.40
CA ALA A 38 -5.06 -5.27 12.51
C ALA A 38 -4.12 -6.41 12.10
N LYS A 39 -4.42 -7.65 12.51
CA LYS A 39 -3.68 -8.84 12.08
C LYS A 39 -3.79 -9.05 10.57
N ALA A 40 -4.99 -8.96 10.01
CA ALA A 40 -5.21 -9.08 8.57
C ALA A 40 -4.46 -8.00 7.79
N HIS A 41 -4.54 -6.74 8.21
CA HIS A 41 -3.81 -5.61 7.66
C HIS A 41 -2.30 -5.89 7.63
N GLY A 42 -1.71 -6.25 8.77
CA GLY A 42 -0.29 -6.52 8.89
C GLY A 42 0.18 -7.66 7.97
N ILE A 43 -0.56 -8.78 7.91
CA ILE A 43 -0.22 -9.91 7.05
C ILE A 43 -0.30 -9.51 5.57
N LEU A 44 -1.41 -8.93 5.12
CA LEU A 44 -1.62 -8.59 3.72
C LEU A 44 -0.60 -7.57 3.23
N MET A 45 -0.36 -6.52 4.01
CA MET A 45 0.61 -5.47 3.66
C MET A 45 2.05 -6.01 3.66
N SER A 46 2.41 -6.87 4.63
CA SER A 46 3.75 -7.47 4.67
C SER A 46 3.99 -8.37 3.47
N VAL A 47 3.05 -9.25 3.13
CA VAL A 47 3.18 -10.13 1.95
C VAL A 47 3.30 -9.29 0.67
N ALA A 48 2.48 -8.24 0.52
CA ALA A 48 2.52 -7.37 -0.64
C ALA A 48 3.89 -6.66 -0.81
N PHE A 49 4.35 -5.97 0.24
CA PHE A 49 5.54 -5.09 0.15
C PHE A 49 6.88 -5.80 0.33
N ILE A 50 6.94 -6.91 1.09
CA ILE A 50 8.19 -7.63 1.36
C ILE A 50 8.44 -8.71 0.30
N LEU A 51 7.39 -9.33 -0.23
CA LEU A 51 7.53 -10.48 -1.13
C LEU A 51 7.07 -10.16 -2.55
N ILE A 52 5.79 -9.81 -2.72
CA ILE A 52 5.16 -9.79 -4.06
C ILE A 52 5.69 -8.64 -4.92
N PHE A 53 5.72 -7.40 -4.42
CA PHE A 53 6.21 -6.27 -5.21
C PHE A 53 7.71 -6.37 -5.55
N PRO A 54 8.61 -6.76 -4.61
CA PRO A 54 10.01 -7.02 -4.95
C PRO A 54 10.17 -8.14 -5.98
N LEU A 55 9.42 -9.25 -5.85
CA LEU A 55 9.44 -10.35 -6.82
C LEU A 55 9.02 -9.88 -8.21
N GLY A 56 7.93 -9.12 -8.31
CA GLY A 56 7.49 -8.55 -9.59
C GLY A 56 8.58 -7.68 -10.21
N ALA A 57 9.28 -6.87 -9.40
CA ALA A 57 10.35 -6.00 -9.86
C ALA A 57 11.60 -6.76 -10.38
N THR A 58 11.90 -7.96 -9.88
CA THR A 58 13.07 -8.76 -10.33
C THR A 58 12.80 -9.59 -11.58
N VAL A 59 11.55 -9.99 -11.83
CA VAL A 59 11.20 -10.86 -12.97
C VAL A 59 11.69 -10.31 -14.31
N LEU A 60 11.50 -9.01 -14.56
CA LEU A 60 11.95 -8.35 -15.80
C LEU A 60 13.48 -8.24 -15.93
N ARG A 61 14.23 -8.51 -14.87
CA ARG A 61 15.70 -8.49 -14.87
C ARG A 61 16.30 -9.87 -15.07
N LEU A 62 15.63 -10.91 -14.58
CA LEU A 62 16.11 -12.29 -14.68
C LEU A 62 15.54 -13.03 -15.89
N SER A 63 14.45 -12.53 -16.46
CA SER A 63 13.73 -13.19 -17.56
C SER A 63 14.00 -12.48 -18.89
N LYS A 64 14.58 -13.22 -19.85
CA LYS A 64 14.81 -12.78 -21.24
C LYS A 64 13.62 -12.88 -22.23
N PRO A 65 12.52 -13.64 -21.99
CA PRO A 65 11.50 -13.81 -23.01
C PRO A 65 10.53 -12.64 -23.09
N ASN A 66 9.93 -12.47 -24.27
CA ASN A 66 8.96 -11.40 -24.60
C ASN A 66 7.72 -11.37 -23.71
N TYR A 67 7.43 -12.45 -22.97
CA TYR A 67 6.29 -12.54 -22.04
C TYR A 67 6.61 -12.07 -20.61
N ALA A 68 7.86 -11.75 -20.28
CA ALA A 68 8.28 -11.35 -18.93
C ALA A 68 7.52 -10.12 -18.41
N VAL A 69 7.11 -9.21 -19.29
CA VAL A 69 6.29 -8.04 -18.92
C VAL A 69 4.90 -8.42 -18.43
N TRP A 70 4.30 -9.49 -18.98
CA TRP A 70 2.99 -9.97 -18.56
C TRP A 70 3.07 -10.72 -17.23
N ILE A 71 4.15 -11.46 -16.99
CA ILE A 71 4.42 -12.07 -15.68
C ILE A 71 4.63 -10.98 -14.62
N HIS A 72 5.44 -9.97 -14.93
CA HIS A 72 5.59 -8.80 -14.07
C HIS A 72 4.25 -8.16 -13.76
N ALA A 73 3.44 -7.83 -14.78
CA ALA A 73 2.13 -7.23 -14.60
C ALA A 73 1.21 -8.11 -13.72
N GLY A 74 1.16 -9.42 -13.96
CA GLY A 74 0.35 -10.35 -13.17
C GLY A 74 0.76 -10.41 -11.69
N ILE A 75 2.06 -10.45 -11.41
CA ILE A 75 2.59 -10.43 -10.03
C ILE A 75 2.29 -9.08 -9.37
N GLN A 76 2.48 -7.96 -10.08
CA GLN A 76 2.18 -6.63 -9.55
C GLN A 76 0.69 -6.45 -9.26
N LEU A 77 -0.20 -6.97 -10.12
CA LEU A 77 -1.65 -6.94 -9.88
C LEU A 77 -2.05 -7.78 -8.65
N THR A 78 -1.39 -8.92 -8.43
CA THR A 78 -1.56 -9.70 -7.19
C THR A 78 -1.15 -8.89 -5.96
N GLY A 79 0.02 -8.23 -6.01
CA GLY A 79 0.49 -7.37 -4.92
C GLY A 79 -0.47 -6.19 -4.66
N TRP A 80 -1.05 -5.64 -5.72
CA TRP A 80 -2.08 -4.61 -5.64
C TRP A 80 -3.35 -5.07 -4.93
N ALA A 81 -3.86 -6.25 -5.26
CA ALA A 81 -5.03 -6.81 -4.60
C ALA A 81 -4.80 -7.00 -3.09
N LEU A 82 -3.63 -7.54 -2.72
CA LEU A 82 -3.22 -7.69 -1.32
C LEU A 82 -3.09 -6.32 -0.62
N MET A 83 -2.44 -5.35 -1.27
CA MET A 83 -2.31 -3.98 -0.75
C MET A 83 -3.66 -3.32 -0.52
N LEU A 84 -4.62 -3.49 -1.44
CA LEU A 84 -5.97 -2.93 -1.31
C LEU A 84 -6.76 -3.59 -0.18
N GLY A 85 -6.66 -4.92 -0.02
CA GLY A 85 -7.25 -5.63 1.12
C GLY A 85 -6.61 -5.20 2.45
N GLY A 86 -5.29 -5.02 2.46
CA GLY A 86 -4.55 -4.47 3.57
C GLY A 86 -5.00 -3.05 3.92
N LEU A 87 -5.11 -2.16 2.93
CA LEU A 87 -5.61 -0.81 3.12
C LEU A 87 -7.03 -0.83 3.70
N ALA A 88 -7.95 -1.61 3.12
CA ALA A 88 -9.35 -1.66 3.57
C ALA A 88 -9.46 -2.05 5.06
N THR A 89 -8.73 -3.09 5.47
CA THR A 89 -8.68 -3.53 6.87
C THR A 89 -7.98 -2.51 7.78
N GLY A 90 -6.93 -1.84 7.31
CA GLY A 90 -6.24 -0.76 8.02
C GLY A 90 -7.09 0.49 8.21
N LEU A 91 -7.86 0.90 7.19
CA LEU A 91 -8.81 2.00 7.28
C LEU A 91 -9.91 1.70 8.31
N ARG A 92 -10.37 0.45 8.40
CA ARG A 92 -11.36 0.04 9.41
C ARG A 92 -10.79 0.19 10.82
N VAL A 93 -9.58 -0.30 11.07
CA VAL A 93 -8.88 -0.13 12.35
C VAL A 93 -8.65 1.35 12.68
N GLY A 94 -8.15 2.12 11.71
CA GLY A 94 -7.87 3.55 11.87
C GLY A 94 -9.12 4.38 12.18
N LYS A 95 -10.29 3.98 11.66
CA LYS A 95 -11.57 4.61 12.04
C LYS A 95 -12.01 4.23 13.45
N ILE A 96 -11.90 2.96 13.83
CA ILE A 96 -12.30 2.49 15.17
C ILE A 96 -11.45 3.14 16.27
N LEU A 97 -10.15 3.25 16.03
CA LEU A 97 -9.21 3.81 17.01
C LEU A 97 -9.01 5.33 16.90
N ASP A 98 -9.71 5.99 15.97
CA ASP A 98 -9.52 7.40 15.61
C ASP A 98 -8.05 7.74 15.34
N ARG A 99 -7.40 6.93 14.50
CA ARG A 99 -5.98 7.05 14.11
C ARG A 99 -5.75 7.36 12.63
N LEU A 100 -6.82 7.62 11.87
CA LEU A 100 -6.72 7.70 10.42
C LEU A 100 -5.79 8.82 9.94
N HIS A 101 -5.87 10.01 10.55
CA HIS A 101 -5.19 11.22 10.08
C HIS A 101 -4.20 11.83 11.08
N ASN A 102 -4.02 11.21 12.26
CA ASN A 102 -3.20 11.75 13.35
C ASN A 102 -1.99 10.87 13.69
N ASN A 103 -1.66 9.92 12.82
CA ASN A 103 -0.55 9.00 13.02
C ASN A 103 0.34 8.93 11.78
N THR A 104 1.66 8.93 12.00
CA THR A 104 2.65 8.90 10.90
C THR A 104 2.46 7.67 10.02
N HIS A 105 2.23 6.47 10.58
CA HIS A 105 2.04 5.25 9.80
C HIS A 105 0.80 5.31 8.90
N THR A 106 -0.31 5.89 9.38
CA THR A 106 -1.57 5.93 8.62
C THR A 106 -1.52 7.00 7.52
N VAL A 107 -1.02 8.19 7.82
CA VAL A 107 -0.85 9.27 6.84
C VAL A 107 0.17 8.88 5.78
N PHE A 108 1.36 8.45 6.21
CA PHE A 108 2.44 8.08 5.29
C PHE A 108 2.09 6.85 4.45
N GLY A 109 1.51 5.82 5.07
CA GLY A 109 1.03 4.63 4.37
C GLY A 109 -0.02 4.95 3.32
N THR A 110 -0.94 5.87 3.59
CA THR A 110 -1.96 6.29 2.62
C THR A 110 -1.33 6.96 1.40
N VAL A 111 -0.35 7.85 1.61
CA VAL A 111 0.39 8.49 0.50
C VAL A 111 1.12 7.45 -0.36
N ILE A 112 1.81 6.48 0.28
CA ILE A 112 2.49 5.40 -0.45
C ILE A 112 1.50 4.59 -1.29
N VAL A 113 0.35 4.23 -0.72
CA VAL A 113 -0.67 3.46 -1.45
C VAL A 113 -1.22 4.26 -2.63
N VAL A 114 -1.52 5.55 -2.48
CA VAL A 114 -1.97 6.40 -3.59
C VAL A 114 -0.93 6.47 -4.70
N LEU A 115 0.35 6.64 -4.36
CA LEU A 115 1.42 6.65 -5.35
C LEU A 115 1.63 5.28 -6.01
N MET A 116 1.47 4.19 -5.24
CA MET A 116 1.44 2.83 -5.78
C MET A 116 0.26 2.62 -6.72
N LEU A 117 -0.88 3.28 -6.48
CA LEU A 117 -2.05 3.26 -7.37
C LEU A 117 -1.77 3.89 -8.74
N ILE A 118 -0.81 4.81 -8.82
CA ILE A 118 -0.43 5.46 -10.08
C ILE A 118 0.52 4.56 -10.92
N GLN A 119 1.25 3.64 -10.29
CA GLN A 119 2.33 2.87 -10.93
C GLN A 119 1.93 2.07 -12.19
N PRO A 120 0.85 1.27 -12.20
CA PRO A 120 0.47 0.48 -13.38
C PRO A 120 0.02 1.35 -14.55
N PHE A 121 -0.53 2.54 -14.30
CA PHE A 121 -0.87 3.48 -15.36
C PHE A 121 0.40 4.01 -16.03
N LEU A 122 1.39 4.43 -15.23
CA LEU A 122 2.71 4.81 -15.76
C LEU A 122 3.35 3.65 -16.52
N GLY A 123 3.33 2.45 -15.94
CA GLY A 123 3.74 1.17 -16.52
C GLY A 123 3.14 0.92 -17.91
N ALA A 124 1.81 0.94 -17.98
CA ALA A 124 1.06 0.70 -19.19
C ALA A 124 1.33 1.75 -20.27
N ILE A 125 1.34 3.04 -19.91
CA ILE A 125 1.59 4.14 -20.85
C ILE A 125 2.99 4.00 -21.46
N HIS A 126 4.01 3.85 -20.62
CA HIS A 126 5.39 3.81 -21.13
C HIS A 126 5.63 2.55 -21.98
N HIS A 127 5.03 1.41 -21.61
CA HIS A 127 5.11 0.16 -22.37
C HIS A 127 4.38 0.25 -23.71
N TRP A 128 3.18 0.84 -23.73
CA TRP A 128 2.42 1.06 -24.97
C TRP A 128 3.16 1.96 -25.96
N VAL A 129 3.76 3.05 -25.47
CA VAL A 129 4.58 3.93 -26.32
C VAL A 129 5.82 3.20 -26.81
N TYR A 130 6.47 2.39 -25.97
CA TYR A 130 7.64 1.59 -26.38
C TYR A 130 7.29 0.61 -27.50
N ILE A 131 6.15 -0.09 -27.42
CA ILE A 131 5.71 -0.99 -28.49
C ILE A 131 5.51 -0.23 -29.80
N ARG A 132 4.92 0.97 -29.75
CA ARG A 132 4.63 1.79 -30.94
C ARG A 132 5.86 2.44 -31.56
N LYS A 133 6.73 3.02 -30.74
CA LYS A 133 7.86 3.85 -31.20
C LYS A 133 9.20 3.13 -31.20
N LYS A 134 9.29 1.93 -30.61
CA LYS A 134 10.52 1.13 -30.41
C LYS A 134 11.67 1.90 -29.73
N THR A 135 11.34 3.00 -29.05
CA THR A 135 12.28 3.89 -28.38
C THR A 135 11.91 4.02 -26.91
N ARG A 136 12.92 4.18 -26.05
CA ARG A 136 12.70 4.41 -24.61
C ARG A 136 11.99 5.74 -24.41
N THR A 137 10.93 5.72 -23.61
CA THR A 137 10.24 6.95 -23.18
C THR A 137 10.89 7.52 -21.94
N ALA A 138 10.78 8.85 -21.77
CA ALA A 138 11.16 9.52 -20.53
C ALA A 138 10.37 9.04 -19.29
N LEU A 139 9.21 8.38 -19.50
CA LEU A 139 8.40 7.80 -18.42
C LEU A 139 8.95 6.47 -17.88
N ALA A 140 9.74 5.74 -18.66
CA ALA A 140 10.34 4.49 -18.21
C ALA A 140 11.24 4.64 -16.97
N PRO A 141 12.21 5.58 -16.91
CA PRO A 141 13.01 5.78 -15.70
C PRO A 141 12.17 6.27 -14.51
N VAL A 142 11.15 7.10 -14.75
CA VAL A 142 10.24 7.57 -13.70
C VAL A 142 9.48 6.40 -13.08
N HIS A 143 8.88 5.53 -13.89
CA HIS A 143 8.17 4.34 -13.41
C HIS A 143 9.10 3.43 -12.58
N VAL A 144 10.30 3.16 -13.10
CA VAL A 144 11.28 2.28 -12.45
C VAL A 144 11.75 2.83 -11.10
N TRP A 145 12.19 4.10 -11.05
CA TRP A 145 12.71 4.69 -9.82
C TRP A 145 11.63 4.95 -8.79
N LEU A 146 10.47 5.45 -9.23
CA LEU A 146 9.35 5.68 -8.32
C LEU A 146 8.86 4.35 -7.72
N GLY A 147 8.73 3.29 -8.52
CA GLY A 147 8.38 1.95 -8.00
C GLY A 147 9.36 1.45 -6.95
N ARG A 148 10.67 1.61 -7.17
CA ARG A 148 11.71 1.21 -6.20
C ARG A 148 11.60 1.98 -4.89
N ILE A 149 11.49 3.30 -4.97
CA ILE A 149 11.34 4.15 -3.79
C ILE A 149 10.09 3.75 -3.01
N LEU A 150 8.95 3.56 -3.67
CA LEU A 150 7.69 3.20 -3.02
C LEU A 150 7.74 1.84 -2.31
N ILE A 151 8.44 0.85 -2.87
CA ILE A 151 8.64 -0.45 -2.21
C ILE A 151 9.41 -0.26 -0.89
N VAL A 152 10.53 0.48 -0.92
CA VAL A 152 11.33 0.76 0.28
C VAL A 152 10.55 1.57 1.31
N LEU A 153 9.86 2.63 0.88
CA LEU A 153 9.04 3.45 1.77
C LEU A 153 7.88 2.63 2.37
N GLY A 154 7.30 1.70 1.61
CA GLY A 154 6.29 0.76 2.10
C GLY A 154 6.81 -0.16 3.20
N MET A 155 8.04 -0.67 3.06
CA MET A 155 8.71 -1.46 4.10
C MET A 155 8.97 -0.63 5.36
N VAL A 156 9.49 0.60 5.20
CA VAL A 156 9.69 1.54 6.32
C VAL A 156 8.36 1.82 7.03
N ASN A 157 7.29 2.05 6.26
CA ASN A 157 5.96 2.26 6.81
C ASN A 157 5.43 1.01 7.55
N GLY A 158 5.73 -0.19 7.06
CA GLY A 158 5.46 -1.44 7.77
C GLY A 158 6.12 -1.49 9.15
N GLY A 159 7.39 -1.07 9.24
CA GLY A 159 8.10 -0.91 10.51
C GLY A 159 7.44 0.11 11.45
N LEU A 160 6.96 1.24 10.93
CA LEU A 160 6.18 2.21 11.72
C LEU A 160 4.87 1.60 12.24
N GLY A 161 4.23 0.74 11.46
CA GLY A 161 3.00 0.03 11.85
C GLY A 161 3.22 -0.98 12.97
N LEU A 162 4.34 -1.73 12.93
CA LEU A 162 4.73 -2.63 14.02
C LEU A 162 5.01 -1.84 15.30
N ARG A 163 5.78 -0.75 15.22
CA ARG A 163 6.03 0.14 16.36
C ARG A 163 4.74 0.72 16.92
N LEU A 164 3.76 1.07 16.07
CA LEU A 164 2.46 1.53 16.51
C LEU A 164 1.72 0.43 17.29
N ALA A 165 1.70 -0.80 16.79
CA ALA A 165 1.04 -1.93 17.44
C ALA A 165 1.64 -2.23 18.82
N ASP A 166 2.97 -2.22 18.94
CA ASP A 166 3.68 -2.51 20.20
C ASP A 166 3.44 -1.46 21.30
N ASN A 167 3.19 -0.20 20.93
CA ASN A 167 2.91 0.90 21.87
C ASN A 167 1.44 0.93 22.34
N THR A 168 0.58 0.03 21.85
CA THR A 168 -0.81 -0.12 22.30
C THR A 168 -0.87 -1.33 23.23
N HIS A 169 -1.04 -1.10 24.54
CA HIS A 169 -1.10 -2.14 25.58
C HIS A 169 -2.07 -3.27 25.19
N GLY A 170 -1.53 -4.41 24.75
CA GLY A 170 -2.28 -5.57 24.25
C GLY A 170 -1.61 -6.28 23.07
N GLY A 171 -0.65 -5.64 22.40
CA GLY A 171 -0.01 -6.16 21.19
C GLY A 171 1.36 -6.80 21.41
N ARG A 172 1.55 -7.75 22.35
CA ARG A 172 2.77 -8.58 22.31
C ARG A 172 2.63 -9.61 21.18
N SER A 173 2.70 -9.12 19.94
CA SER A 173 2.69 -9.99 18.78
C SER A 173 4.04 -10.73 18.75
N ARG A 174 4.02 -12.03 19.07
CA ARG A 174 5.16 -12.93 18.80
C ARG A 174 5.54 -12.92 17.31
N MET A 175 4.65 -12.43 16.44
CA MET A 175 4.90 -12.11 15.03
C MET A 175 5.81 -10.87 14.86
N GLY A 176 5.69 -9.83 15.68
CA GLY A 176 6.60 -8.68 15.71
C GLY A 176 8.02 -9.03 16.18
N LEU A 177 8.22 -10.15 16.88
CA LEU A 177 9.55 -10.68 17.22
C LEU A 177 10.14 -11.55 16.09
N LEU A 178 9.30 -12.33 15.41
CA LEU A 178 9.71 -13.08 14.21
C LEU A 178 9.96 -12.16 13.01
N LEU A 179 9.23 -11.04 12.91
CA LEU A 179 9.38 -10.01 11.89
C LEU A 179 10.29 -8.84 12.33
N GLY A 180 10.51 -8.65 13.63
CA GLY A 180 11.46 -7.68 14.19
C GLY A 180 12.92 -8.13 14.12
N GLY A 181 13.13 -9.44 13.95
CA GLY A 181 14.40 -10.02 13.50
C GLY A 181 14.69 -9.77 12.00
N ILE A 182 13.83 -9.03 11.29
CA ILE A 182 14.00 -8.69 9.87
C ILE A 182 14.71 -7.34 9.69
N SER A 183 15.45 -6.83 10.68
CA SER A 183 16.42 -5.78 10.34
C SER A 183 17.55 -6.34 9.46
N PRO A 184 18.22 -7.48 9.73
CA PRO A 184 19.31 -7.93 8.86
C PRO A 184 18.79 -8.60 7.58
N GLY A 185 17.72 -9.42 7.66
CA GLY A 185 17.17 -10.13 6.50
C GLY A 185 16.49 -9.22 5.46
N LEU A 186 15.79 -8.17 5.91
CA LEU A 186 15.19 -7.18 5.01
C LEU A 186 16.27 -6.29 4.45
N TRP A 187 17.30 -5.97 5.23
CA TRP A 187 18.50 -5.31 4.73
C TRP A 187 19.25 -6.18 3.73
N ILE A 188 19.29 -7.50 3.86
CA ILE A 188 19.90 -8.40 2.87
C ILE A 188 19.02 -8.51 1.61
N ILE A 189 17.70 -8.57 1.73
CA ILE A 189 16.81 -8.58 0.55
C ILE A 189 16.81 -7.22 -0.15
N THR A 190 16.74 -6.11 0.60
CA THR A 190 16.84 -4.77 0.03
C THR A 190 18.24 -4.47 -0.46
N ALA A 191 19.32 -4.89 0.22
CA ALA A 191 20.69 -4.75 -0.27
C ALA A 191 20.95 -5.67 -1.46
N ALA A 192 20.44 -6.90 -1.51
CA ALA A 192 20.52 -7.75 -2.70
C ALA A 192 19.72 -7.13 -3.86
N MET A 193 18.55 -6.56 -3.59
CA MET A 193 17.78 -5.80 -4.59
C MET A 193 18.53 -4.55 -5.04
N ILE A 194 19.18 -3.81 -4.14
CA ILE A 194 19.96 -2.59 -4.44
C ILE A 194 21.24 -2.96 -5.18
N VAL A 195 21.97 -4.00 -4.78
CA VAL A 195 23.20 -4.49 -5.42
C VAL A 195 22.92 -5.02 -6.82
N VAL A 196 21.88 -5.85 -7.00
CA VAL A 196 21.40 -6.29 -8.33
C VAL A 196 20.92 -5.11 -9.19
N VAL A 197 20.56 -3.97 -8.57
CA VAL A 197 20.04 -2.79 -9.25
C VAL A 197 21.10 -1.73 -9.58
N VAL A 198 22.13 -1.58 -8.75
CA VAL A 198 23.20 -0.59 -8.91
C VAL A 198 24.31 -1.09 -9.82
N GLU A 199 24.60 -2.40 -9.84
CA GLU A 199 25.65 -2.99 -10.68
C GLU A 199 25.34 -3.06 -12.19
N GLN A 200 24.27 -2.42 -12.67
CA GLN A 200 23.81 -2.53 -14.07
C GLN A 200 23.43 -1.16 -14.67
N LEU A 201 23.90 -0.06 -14.07
CA LEU A 201 23.99 1.26 -14.70
C LEU A 201 25.34 1.38 -15.42
#